data_AF-A0A535DXX6-F1
#
_entry.id   AF-A0A535DXX6-F1
#
_cell.length_a   1.000
_cell.length_b   1.000
_cell.length_c   1.000
_cell.angle_alpha   90.00
_cell.angle_beta   90.00
_cell.angle_gamma   90.00
#
_symmetry.space_group_name_H-M   'P 1'
#
loop_
_entity.id
_entity.type
_entity.pdbx_description
1 polymer ?
#
loop_
_entity_poly.entity_id
_entity_poly.type
_entity_poly.pdbx_seq_one_letter_code
_entity_poly.pdbx_strand_id
1 'polypeptide(L)'
;MAAVSDAVAAPAGAVRKGLGEWTLPLATGLVLALVTAAPYVYGYLAQPHGQVFLGFFYLGDDANTYLAKMRQGFEGAWSWQNRYTTEESPGAYLFMFWLLLGHIAAIAGLPLIVVFHLARVAAAVALMAAAWLCITHFIQDGGARLFAFFFLAFGLGMGYVIQALGHPVVFGNPTDTLDWRMPELTAFYSILALPHFAWSGVFAALGIPLTLKAIERGDLRLGALAGLAWLGQASIHPQMPILMGGAVAAAMLLRRPATKRGWVAGALAFAIPAPYILYAYFAFIGNPEVQRWTFHSKNSLPPEAFSFLFAIAPQLLLALVGIPGALRRRSREDLFLIAWLVLLAAILYLPNPAGDLRRRFLDGLYIPLVILGARGMFEVILPRIRSARARRLIPFSYVAFAAVGSAFLVIAPMLVATEPQYVMSRPYTTTRRRRRRWACSPGSPTSSPSTRRITSGM
;
A
#
# COMPACT_ATOMS: atom_id res chain seq x y z
N MET A 1 -37.60 -48.15 -15.85
CA MET A 1 -36.35 -47.74 -16.53
C MET A 1 -36.57 -46.33 -17.06
N ALA A 2 -36.39 -45.30 -16.21
CA ALA A 2 -35.19 -44.44 -16.17
C ALA A 2 -35.00 -43.73 -17.54
N ALA A 3 -35.50 -42.51 -17.77
CA ALA A 3 -35.01 -41.22 -17.23
C ALA A 3 -33.49 -41.08 -17.37
N VAL A 4 -33.04 -40.22 -18.29
CA VAL A 4 -31.88 -39.30 -18.24
C VAL A 4 -31.58 -38.87 -19.69
N SER A 5 -31.92 -37.63 -20.05
CA SER A 5 -31.17 -36.82 -21.04
C SER A 5 -31.73 -35.40 -21.08
N ASP A 6 -31.72 -34.69 -19.95
CA ASP A 6 -31.84 -33.23 -19.94
C ASP A 6 -30.81 -32.70 -18.94
N ALA A 7 -29.58 -32.54 -19.43
CA ALA A 7 -28.50 -31.91 -18.69
C ALA A 7 -27.91 -30.75 -19.50
N VAL A 8 -28.34 -29.55 -19.11
CA VAL A 8 -27.53 -28.34 -18.95
C VAL A 8 -26.80 -27.84 -20.20
N ALA A 9 -27.52 -27.12 -21.06
CA ALA A 9 -26.94 -26.01 -21.81
C ALA A 9 -27.06 -24.73 -20.96
N ALA A 10 -25.99 -24.36 -20.25
CA ALA A 10 -25.93 -23.04 -19.61
C ALA A 10 -26.05 -21.96 -20.70
N PRO A 11 -26.86 -20.90 -20.51
CA PRO A 11 -27.10 -19.93 -21.57
C PRO A 11 -25.81 -19.14 -21.83
N ALA A 12 -25.26 -19.26 -23.03
CA ALA A 12 -24.07 -18.54 -23.48
C ALA A 12 -24.14 -17.01 -23.28
N GLY A 13 -25.35 -16.45 -23.14
CA GLY A 13 -25.59 -15.04 -22.80
C GLY A 13 -25.26 -14.65 -21.35
N ALA A 14 -25.37 -15.57 -20.38
CA ALA A 14 -25.00 -15.32 -18.98
C ALA A 14 -23.47 -15.40 -18.78
N VAL A 15 -22.82 -16.33 -19.48
CA VAL A 15 -21.35 -16.47 -19.48
C VAL A 15 -20.69 -15.27 -20.20
N ARG A 16 -21.27 -14.78 -21.30
CA ARG A 16 -20.79 -13.54 -21.97
C ARG A 16 -21.01 -12.28 -21.13
N LYS A 17 -22.12 -12.15 -20.39
CA LYS A 17 -22.34 -11.05 -19.43
C LYS A 17 -21.34 -11.09 -18.29
N GLY A 18 -21.11 -12.27 -17.71
CA GLY A 18 -20.14 -12.46 -16.63
C GLY A 18 -18.71 -12.13 -17.05
N LEU A 19 -18.25 -12.64 -18.20
CA LEU A 19 -16.90 -12.33 -18.70
C LEU A 19 -16.72 -10.85 -19.06
N GLY A 20 -17.73 -10.21 -19.68
CA GLY A 20 -17.69 -8.78 -20.03
C GLY A 20 -17.63 -7.83 -18.82
N GLU A 21 -18.15 -8.24 -17.67
CA GLU A 21 -18.01 -7.48 -16.42
C GLU A 21 -16.58 -7.51 -15.86
N TRP A 22 -15.81 -8.56 -16.17
CA TRP A 22 -14.43 -8.74 -15.70
C TRP A 22 -13.36 -8.30 -16.71
N THR A 23 -13.70 -8.19 -18.00
CA THR A 23 -12.73 -7.73 -19.00
C THR A 23 -12.19 -6.34 -18.67
N LEU A 24 -13.05 -5.42 -18.23
CA LEU A 24 -12.65 -4.06 -17.89
C LEU A 24 -11.63 -3.99 -16.73
N PRO A 25 -11.92 -4.54 -15.54
CA PRO A 25 -10.97 -4.46 -14.43
C PRO A 25 -9.68 -5.22 -14.71
N LEU A 26 -9.74 -6.38 -15.36
CA LEU A 26 -8.54 -7.16 -15.71
C LEU A 26 -7.70 -6.44 -16.76
N ALA A 27 -8.31 -5.91 -17.83
CA ALA A 27 -7.59 -5.14 -18.85
C ALA A 27 -6.97 -3.86 -18.26
N THR A 28 -7.69 -3.15 -17.39
CA THR A 28 -7.16 -1.96 -16.71
C THR A 28 -5.98 -2.32 -15.80
N GLY A 29 -6.08 -3.44 -15.09
CA GLY A 29 -4.98 -3.97 -14.27
C GLY A 29 -3.74 -4.33 -15.10
N LEU A 30 -3.93 -4.94 -16.27
CA LEU A 30 -2.84 -5.23 -17.21
C LEU A 30 -2.22 -3.94 -17.78
N VAL A 31 -3.05 -2.95 -18.14
CA VAL A 31 -2.55 -1.64 -18.59
C VAL A 31 -1.74 -0.97 -17.49
N LEU A 32 -2.23 -0.94 -16.25
CA LEU A 32 -1.48 -0.39 -15.12
C LEU A 32 -0.19 -1.15 -14.85
N ALA A 33 -0.19 -2.48 -14.94
CA ALA A 33 1.02 -3.28 -14.83
C ALA A 33 2.07 -2.86 -15.86
N LEU A 34 1.68 -2.68 -17.12
CA LEU A 34 2.58 -2.27 -18.20
C LEU A 34 3.08 -0.82 -18.01
N VAL A 35 2.16 0.11 -17.77
CA VAL A 35 2.47 1.54 -17.58
C VAL A 35 3.40 1.75 -16.39
N THR A 36 3.13 1.08 -15.28
CA THR A 36 3.97 1.20 -14.07
C THR A 36 5.24 0.35 -14.14
N ALA A 37 5.36 -0.61 -15.06
CA ALA A 37 6.61 -1.32 -15.34
C ALA A 37 7.56 -0.54 -16.26
N ALA A 38 7.01 0.33 -17.12
CA ALA A 38 7.76 1.11 -18.09
C ALA A 38 8.98 1.86 -17.52
N PRO A 39 8.88 2.64 -16.41
CA PRO A 39 10.05 3.36 -15.90
C PRO A 39 11.18 2.39 -15.47
N TYR A 40 10.84 1.26 -14.86
CA TYR A 40 11.82 0.26 -14.41
C TYR A 40 12.51 -0.46 -15.56
N VAL A 41 11.75 -0.85 -16.59
CA VAL A 41 12.32 -1.43 -17.81
C VAL A 41 13.25 -0.42 -18.48
N TYR A 42 12.81 0.84 -18.59
CA TYR A 42 13.64 1.92 -19.12
C TYR A 42 14.92 2.11 -18.31
N GLY A 43 14.86 2.08 -16.97
CA GLY A 43 16.05 2.17 -16.11
C GLY A 43 17.10 1.09 -16.38
N TYR A 44 16.68 -0.15 -16.65
CA TYR A 44 17.62 -1.21 -17.04
C TYR A 44 18.21 -1.03 -18.44
N LEU A 45 17.45 -0.46 -19.37
CA LEU A 45 17.90 -0.22 -20.75
C LEU A 45 18.79 1.03 -20.88
N ALA A 46 18.54 2.05 -20.07
CA ALA A 46 19.17 3.36 -20.14
C ALA A 46 20.31 3.55 -19.11
N GLN A 47 20.66 2.52 -18.33
CA GLN A 47 21.71 2.62 -17.32
C GLN A 47 23.06 3.07 -17.94
N PRO A 48 23.73 4.09 -17.38
CA PRO A 48 24.98 4.61 -17.94
C PRO A 48 26.11 3.58 -17.96
N HIS A 49 27.06 3.73 -18.89
CA HIS A 49 28.22 2.85 -18.96
C HIS A 49 29.02 2.87 -17.64
N GLY A 50 29.28 1.69 -17.09
CA GLY A 50 29.98 1.54 -15.81
C GLY A 50 29.09 1.68 -14.56
N GLN A 51 27.78 1.85 -14.74
CA GLN A 51 26.79 1.88 -13.66
C GLN A 51 25.79 0.72 -13.79
N VAL A 52 25.09 0.42 -12.70
CA VAL A 52 24.07 -0.64 -12.65
C VAL A 52 22.81 -0.08 -12.03
N PHE A 53 21.69 -0.22 -12.72
CA PHE A 53 20.39 0.11 -12.16
C PHE A 53 19.97 -0.93 -11.11
N LEU A 54 19.72 -0.47 -9.87
CA LEU A 54 19.39 -1.33 -8.74
C LEU A 54 17.94 -1.85 -8.75
N GLY A 55 17.09 -1.34 -9.65
CA GLY A 55 15.71 -1.78 -9.79
C GLY A 55 14.67 -0.93 -9.04
N PHE A 56 15.05 0.24 -8.52
CA PHE A 56 14.19 1.15 -7.76
C PHE A 56 14.35 2.60 -8.21
N PHE A 57 13.23 3.31 -8.34
CA PHE A 57 13.20 4.77 -8.53
C PHE A 57 12.61 5.49 -7.33
N TYR A 58 11.59 4.89 -6.71
CA TYR A 58 10.92 5.43 -5.53
C TYR A 58 11.39 4.72 -4.30
N LEU A 59 11.51 5.49 -3.21
CA LEU A 59 11.85 4.97 -1.88
C LEU A 59 13.12 4.09 -1.94
N GLY A 60 14.10 4.54 -2.74
CA GLY A 60 15.38 3.85 -2.92
C GLY A 60 16.14 3.65 -1.61
N ASP A 61 15.95 4.58 -0.66
CA ASP A 61 16.50 4.50 0.69
C ASP A 61 15.98 3.27 1.46
N ASP A 62 14.73 2.84 1.20
CA ASP A 62 14.10 1.66 1.83
C ASP A 62 14.23 0.39 0.98
N ALA A 63 14.55 0.51 -0.31
CA ALA A 63 14.61 -0.60 -1.26
C ALA A 63 15.41 -1.81 -0.74
N ASN A 64 16.61 -1.53 -0.20
CA ASN A 64 17.51 -2.56 0.30
C ASN A 64 16.97 -3.28 1.54
N THR A 65 16.17 -2.62 2.39
CA THR A 65 15.56 -3.29 3.56
C THR A 65 14.52 -4.32 3.13
N TYR A 66 13.76 -4.05 2.05
CA TYR A 66 12.80 -5.01 1.52
C TYR A 66 13.50 -6.23 0.91
N LEU A 67 14.54 -6.01 0.10
CA LEU A 67 15.33 -7.09 -0.46
C LEU A 67 16.06 -7.89 0.62
N ALA A 68 16.54 -7.26 1.69
CA ALA A 68 17.15 -7.95 2.83
C ALA A 68 16.15 -8.85 3.58
N LYS A 69 14.88 -8.42 3.70
CA LYS A 69 13.80 -9.25 4.24
C LYS A 69 13.49 -10.41 3.30
N MET A 70 13.33 -10.17 2.01
CA MET A 70 13.14 -11.24 1.02
C MET A 70 14.30 -12.23 1.03
N ARG A 71 15.54 -11.75 1.20
CA ARG A 71 16.73 -12.60 1.28
C ARG A 71 16.67 -13.57 2.47
N GLN A 72 16.13 -13.14 3.61
CA GLN A 72 15.91 -14.04 4.76
C GLN A 72 14.93 -15.16 4.42
N GLY A 73 13.82 -14.84 3.76
CA GLY A 73 12.87 -15.86 3.29
C GLY A 73 13.50 -16.80 2.26
N PHE A 74 14.30 -16.27 1.34
CA PHE A 74 15.04 -17.07 0.35
C PHE A 74 15.99 -18.08 1.00
N GLU A 75 16.60 -17.70 2.12
CA GLU A 75 17.48 -18.56 2.92
C GLU A 75 16.70 -19.52 3.87
N GLY A 76 15.37 -19.52 3.82
CA GLY A 76 14.51 -20.45 4.55
C GLY A 76 13.95 -19.92 5.88
N ALA A 77 14.22 -18.66 6.25
CA ALA A 77 13.76 -18.10 7.51
C ALA A 77 12.27 -17.70 7.48
N TRP A 78 11.56 -17.96 8.59
CA TRP A 78 10.19 -17.48 8.84
C TRP A 78 10.12 -16.42 9.94
N SER A 79 11.17 -16.26 10.74
CA SER A 79 11.33 -15.14 11.67
C SER A 79 12.27 -14.11 11.08
N TRP A 80 11.88 -12.84 11.16
CA TRP A 80 12.71 -11.71 10.76
C TRP A 80 13.75 -11.40 11.84
N GLN A 81 14.98 -11.18 11.39
CA GLN A 81 16.07 -10.58 12.16
C GLN A 81 16.58 -9.34 11.43
N ASN A 82 17.05 -8.35 12.19
CA ASN A 82 17.60 -7.15 11.59
C ASN A 82 19.04 -7.39 11.10
N ARG A 83 19.24 -7.43 9.78
CA ARG A 83 20.58 -7.59 9.16
C ARG A 83 21.44 -6.32 9.16
N TYR A 84 20.90 -5.21 9.66
CA TYR A 84 21.60 -3.93 9.73
C TYR A 84 22.25 -3.66 11.09
N THR A 85 22.31 -4.67 11.95
CA THR A 85 23.02 -4.63 13.24
C THR A 85 23.80 -5.92 13.44
N THR A 86 24.90 -5.84 14.20
CA THR A 86 25.67 -7.00 14.67
C THR A 86 25.18 -7.51 16.02
N GLU A 87 24.25 -6.80 16.66
CA GLU A 87 23.68 -7.22 17.94
C GLU A 87 22.74 -8.41 17.76
N GLU A 88 22.88 -9.42 18.61
CA GLU A 88 21.98 -10.57 18.63
C GLU A 88 20.62 -10.17 19.20
N SER A 89 19.55 -10.66 18.59
CA SER A 89 18.20 -10.45 19.10
C SER A 89 17.27 -11.60 18.71
N PRO A 90 16.26 -11.93 19.53
CA PRO A 90 15.25 -12.91 19.15
C PRO A 90 14.57 -12.51 17.83
N GLY A 91 14.37 -13.49 16.95
CA GLY A 91 13.62 -13.26 15.72
C GLY A 91 12.17 -12.86 16.00
N ALA A 92 11.58 -12.07 15.11
CA ALA A 92 10.17 -11.67 15.18
C ALA A 92 9.41 -12.16 13.95
N TYR A 93 8.20 -12.70 14.12
CA TYR A 93 7.31 -13.06 13.01
C TYR A 93 6.60 -11.80 12.47
N LEU A 94 7.40 -10.83 12.02
CA LEU A 94 6.97 -9.62 11.32
C LEU A 94 7.47 -9.63 9.87
N PHE A 95 6.88 -8.79 9.01
CA PHE A 95 7.25 -8.71 7.59
C PHE A 95 7.00 -10.02 6.81
N MET A 96 5.99 -10.79 7.22
CA MET A 96 5.64 -12.09 6.64
C MET A 96 5.44 -12.02 5.12
N PHE A 97 4.87 -10.92 4.62
CA PHE A 97 4.74 -10.67 3.18
C PHE A 97 6.09 -10.75 2.44
N TRP A 98 7.13 -10.10 2.98
CA TRP A 98 8.45 -10.07 2.35
C TRP A 98 9.18 -11.40 2.48
N LEU A 99 9.08 -12.06 3.64
CA LEU A 99 9.65 -13.41 3.82
C LEU A 99 9.01 -14.39 2.83
N LEU A 100 7.69 -14.36 2.67
CA LEU A 100 6.98 -15.20 1.71
C LEU A 100 7.45 -14.98 0.27
N LEU A 101 7.64 -13.73 -0.16
CA LEU A 101 8.21 -13.46 -1.49
C LEU A 101 9.65 -14.01 -1.63
N GLY A 102 10.41 -14.03 -0.55
CA GLY A 102 11.71 -14.70 -0.47
C GLY A 102 11.64 -16.20 -0.73
N HIS A 103 10.72 -16.89 -0.04
CA HIS A 103 10.47 -18.32 -0.26
C HIS A 103 10.04 -18.61 -1.69
N ILE A 104 9.15 -17.79 -2.26
CA ILE A 104 8.73 -17.90 -3.66
C ILE A 104 9.94 -17.76 -4.59
N ALA A 105 10.83 -16.81 -4.33
CA ALA A 105 12.05 -16.63 -5.13
C ALA A 105 12.99 -17.84 -5.05
N ALA A 106 13.14 -18.46 -3.87
CA ALA A 106 13.95 -19.66 -3.69
C ALA A 106 13.37 -20.86 -4.44
N ILE A 107 12.05 -21.09 -4.32
CA ILE A 107 11.35 -22.20 -5.00
C ILE A 107 11.41 -22.03 -6.53
N ALA A 108 11.21 -20.80 -7.02
CA ALA A 108 11.21 -20.51 -8.45
C ALA A 108 12.62 -20.39 -9.06
N GLY A 109 13.68 -20.33 -8.24
CA GLY A 109 15.04 -20.07 -8.70
C GLY A 109 15.22 -18.68 -9.33
N LEU A 110 14.40 -17.70 -8.93
CA LEU A 110 14.38 -16.36 -9.52
C LEU A 110 15.15 -15.34 -8.66
N PRO A 111 15.80 -14.32 -9.26
CA PRO A 111 16.37 -13.21 -8.50
C PRO A 111 15.32 -12.46 -7.68
N LEU A 112 15.67 -12.02 -6.47
CA LEU A 112 14.75 -11.32 -5.56
C LEU A 112 14.10 -10.08 -6.21
N ILE A 113 14.87 -9.32 -6.98
CA ILE A 113 14.38 -8.12 -7.66
C ILE A 113 13.33 -8.44 -8.73
N VAL A 114 13.43 -9.61 -9.38
CA VAL A 114 12.43 -10.07 -10.35
C VAL A 114 11.13 -10.41 -9.61
N VAL A 115 11.21 -11.17 -8.52
CA VAL A 115 10.03 -11.51 -7.72
C VAL A 115 9.37 -10.27 -7.09
N PHE A 116 10.16 -9.28 -6.68
CA PHE A 116 9.65 -7.98 -6.24
C PHE A 116 8.78 -7.31 -7.32
N HIS A 117 9.28 -7.21 -8.55
CA HIS A 117 8.54 -6.59 -9.66
C HIS A 117 7.36 -7.44 -10.13
N LEU A 118 7.47 -8.77 -10.11
CA LEU A 118 6.35 -9.66 -10.38
C LEU A 118 5.24 -9.50 -9.34
N ALA A 119 5.59 -9.37 -8.05
CA ALA A 119 4.61 -9.12 -6.99
C ALA A 119 3.87 -7.79 -7.22
N ARG A 120 4.58 -6.77 -7.74
CA ARG A 120 4.02 -5.46 -8.08
C ARG A 120 3.07 -5.50 -9.27
N VAL A 121 3.48 -6.19 -10.34
CA VAL A 121 2.64 -6.43 -11.54
C VAL A 121 1.39 -7.24 -11.20
N ALA A 122 1.54 -8.30 -10.39
CA ALA A 122 0.42 -9.10 -9.93
C ALA A 122 -0.54 -8.26 -9.06
N ALA A 123 -0.01 -7.40 -8.20
CA ALA A 123 -0.82 -6.51 -7.38
C ALA A 123 -1.65 -5.54 -8.22
N ALA A 124 -1.15 -5.05 -9.36
CA ALA A 124 -1.91 -4.18 -10.25
C ALA A 124 -3.21 -4.84 -10.74
N VAL A 125 -3.13 -6.08 -11.22
CA VAL A 125 -4.28 -6.85 -11.70
C VAL A 125 -5.22 -7.20 -10.54
N ALA A 126 -4.67 -7.71 -9.44
CA ALA A 126 -5.44 -8.08 -8.26
C ALA A 126 -6.18 -6.89 -7.66
N LEU A 127 -5.53 -5.72 -7.58
CA LEU A 127 -6.10 -4.52 -6.99
C LEU A 127 -7.24 -3.98 -7.84
N MET A 128 -7.11 -3.97 -9.16
CA MET A 128 -8.20 -3.55 -10.05
C MET A 128 -9.39 -4.50 -9.97
N ALA A 129 -9.16 -5.81 -9.91
CA ALA A 129 -10.25 -6.79 -9.73
C ALA A 129 -10.96 -6.62 -8.37
N ALA A 130 -10.20 -6.49 -7.28
CA ALA A 130 -10.74 -6.28 -5.93
C ALA A 130 -11.46 -4.94 -5.79
N ALA A 131 -10.91 -3.87 -6.36
CA ALA A 131 -11.52 -2.55 -6.37
C ALA A 131 -12.85 -2.55 -7.11
N TRP A 132 -12.96 -3.25 -8.26
CA TRP A 132 -14.22 -3.40 -8.98
C TRP A 132 -15.30 -4.10 -8.14
N LEU A 133 -14.95 -5.18 -7.45
CA LEU A 133 -15.85 -5.86 -6.51
C LEU A 133 -16.29 -4.96 -5.36
N CYS A 134 -15.37 -4.18 -4.80
CA CYS A 134 -15.68 -3.22 -3.74
C CYS A 134 -16.62 -2.13 -4.24
N ILE A 135 -16.30 -1.48 -5.35
CA ILE A 135 -17.07 -0.36 -5.91
C ILE A 135 -18.48 -0.82 -6.30
N THR A 136 -18.62 -1.98 -6.94
CA THR A 136 -19.92 -2.53 -7.35
C THR A 136 -20.81 -2.88 -6.15
N HIS A 137 -20.24 -3.15 -4.98
CA HIS A 137 -20.99 -3.32 -3.74
C HIS A 137 -21.60 -2.00 -3.25
N PHE A 138 -20.89 -0.87 -3.33
CA PHE A 138 -21.36 0.41 -2.80
C PHE A 138 -22.19 1.27 -3.78
N ILE A 139 -21.98 1.08 -5.08
CA ILE A 139 -22.55 1.91 -6.15
C ILE A 139 -23.31 1.01 -7.11
N GLN A 140 -24.56 1.34 -7.44
CA GLN A 140 -25.38 0.59 -8.39
C GLN A 140 -25.37 1.19 -9.80
N ASP A 141 -25.27 2.51 -9.92
CA ASP A 141 -25.21 3.21 -11.21
C ASP A 141 -23.94 2.86 -12.00
N GLY A 142 -24.11 2.49 -13.27
CA GLY A 142 -23.00 2.05 -14.12
C GLY A 142 -21.99 3.16 -14.42
N GLY A 143 -22.45 4.39 -14.64
CA GLY A 143 -21.57 5.53 -14.89
C GLY A 143 -20.74 5.90 -13.66
N ALA A 144 -21.37 5.92 -12.50
CA ALA A 144 -20.72 6.18 -11.22
C ALA A 144 -19.71 5.09 -10.85
N ARG A 145 -20.01 3.81 -11.16
CA ARG A 145 -19.06 2.69 -11.01
C ARG A 145 -17.81 2.91 -11.85
N LEU A 146 -17.98 3.20 -13.15
CA LEU A 146 -16.86 3.45 -14.06
C LEU A 146 -16.03 4.65 -13.61
N PHE A 147 -16.69 5.75 -13.23
CA PHE A 147 -16.01 6.92 -12.70
C PHE A 147 -15.20 6.59 -11.44
N ALA A 148 -15.81 5.96 -10.42
CA ALA A 148 -15.12 5.58 -9.20
C ALA A 148 -13.92 4.66 -9.47
N PHE A 149 -14.09 3.71 -10.39
CA PHE A 149 -13.07 2.74 -10.75
C PHE A 149 -11.85 3.41 -11.41
N PHE A 150 -12.08 4.23 -12.43
CA PHE A 150 -10.99 4.95 -13.09
C PHE A 150 -10.37 6.03 -12.19
N PHE A 151 -11.18 6.66 -11.34
CA PHE A 151 -10.68 7.63 -10.38
C PHE A 151 -9.78 6.97 -9.33
N LEU A 152 -10.12 5.75 -8.87
CA LEU A 152 -9.24 4.95 -8.02
C LEU A 152 -7.96 4.55 -8.76
N ALA A 153 -8.09 4.04 -9.98
CA ALA A 153 -7.00 3.48 -10.77
C ALA A 153 -5.92 4.51 -11.11
N PHE A 154 -6.31 5.73 -11.44
CA PHE A 154 -5.41 6.75 -11.98
C PHE A 154 -5.30 8.02 -11.14
N GLY A 155 -6.21 8.27 -10.20
CA GLY A 155 -6.23 9.51 -9.42
C GLY A 155 -5.04 9.62 -8.47
N LEU A 156 -4.35 10.76 -8.55
CA LEU A 156 -3.32 11.20 -7.60
C LEU A 156 -3.74 12.52 -6.93
N GLY A 157 -2.87 13.05 -6.07
CA GLY A 157 -3.01 14.36 -5.45
C GLY A 157 -2.60 15.52 -6.35
N MET A 158 -2.59 16.70 -5.74
CA MET A 158 -2.15 17.95 -6.35
C MET A 158 -0.75 18.39 -5.87
N GLY A 159 0.14 17.45 -5.53
CA GLY A 159 1.51 17.76 -5.10
C GLY A 159 2.30 18.58 -6.12
N TYR A 160 1.97 18.44 -7.41
CA TYR A 160 2.56 19.27 -8.47
C TYR A 160 2.35 20.77 -8.26
N VAL A 161 1.27 21.19 -7.57
CA VAL A 161 1.06 22.60 -7.22
C VAL A 161 2.04 23.05 -6.15
N ILE A 162 2.25 22.24 -5.11
CA ILE A 162 3.26 22.50 -4.07
C ILE A 162 4.66 22.57 -4.69
N GLN A 163 4.97 21.64 -5.59
CA GLN A 163 6.24 21.63 -6.33
C GLN A 163 6.42 22.90 -7.16
N ALA A 164 5.39 23.31 -7.91
CA ALA A 164 5.44 24.49 -8.79
C ALA A 164 5.59 25.80 -7.99
N LEU A 165 5.05 25.86 -6.78
CA LEU A 165 5.20 26.99 -5.87
C LEU A 165 6.51 26.97 -5.07
N GLY A 166 7.38 25.99 -5.31
CA GLY A 166 8.70 25.90 -4.67
C GLY A 166 8.63 25.54 -3.18
N HIS A 167 7.72 24.64 -2.78
CA HIS A 167 7.55 24.20 -1.39
C HIS A 167 7.34 25.36 -0.40
N PRO A 168 6.25 26.15 -0.56
CA PRO A 168 6.00 27.29 0.31
C PRO A 168 5.92 26.89 1.78
N VAL A 169 6.32 27.79 2.66
CA VAL A 169 6.12 27.63 4.11
C VAL A 169 4.71 28.11 4.46
N VAL A 170 3.90 27.23 5.03
CA VAL A 170 2.51 27.52 5.41
C VAL A 170 2.35 27.28 6.90
N PHE A 171 1.84 28.28 7.63
CA PHE A 171 1.73 28.25 9.10
C PHE A 171 3.04 27.87 9.82
N GLY A 172 4.18 28.30 9.28
CA GLY A 172 5.51 28.02 9.84
C GLY A 172 6.07 26.63 9.54
N ASN A 173 5.34 25.78 8.79
CA ASN A 173 5.80 24.46 8.39
C ASN A 173 6.14 24.43 6.90
N PRO A 174 7.30 23.86 6.50
CA PRO A 174 7.60 23.62 5.09
C PRO A 174 6.61 22.60 4.51
N THR A 175 6.07 22.91 3.34
CA THR A 175 5.16 21.99 2.64
C THR A 175 5.92 20.92 1.85
N ASP A 176 5.28 19.77 1.64
CA ASP A 176 5.88 18.62 0.95
C ASP A 176 4.88 17.98 -0.03
N THR A 177 5.42 17.28 -1.04
CA THR A 177 4.64 16.58 -2.08
C THR A 177 4.28 15.18 -1.62
N LEU A 178 3.41 15.09 -0.61
CA LEU A 178 3.13 13.80 0.05
C LEU A 178 2.55 12.75 -0.90
N ASP A 179 1.77 13.13 -1.91
CA ASP A 179 1.27 12.22 -2.96
C ASP A 179 2.38 11.65 -3.86
N TRP A 180 3.59 12.23 -3.84
CA TRP A 180 4.78 11.72 -4.52
C TRP A 180 5.71 10.93 -3.60
N ARG A 181 5.49 10.98 -2.28
CA ARG A 181 6.36 10.34 -1.27
C ARG A 181 5.66 9.26 -0.44
N MET A 182 4.33 9.23 -0.46
CA MET A 182 3.49 8.32 0.33
C MET A 182 2.66 7.41 -0.61
N PRO A 183 3.18 6.24 -0.99
CA PRO A 183 2.46 5.28 -1.84
C PRO A 183 1.08 4.89 -1.29
N GLU A 184 0.93 4.86 0.03
CA GLU A 184 -0.28 4.44 0.73
C GLU A 184 -1.51 5.33 0.44
N LEU A 185 -1.30 6.56 -0.06
CA LEU A 185 -2.39 7.52 -0.30
C LEU A 185 -3.19 7.21 -1.56
N THR A 186 -2.63 6.48 -2.52
CA THR A 186 -3.28 6.25 -3.83
C THR A 186 -3.00 4.83 -4.35
N ALA A 187 -3.97 4.25 -5.06
CA ALA A 187 -3.77 2.93 -5.67
C ALA A 187 -2.69 2.96 -6.74
N PHE A 188 -2.64 4.03 -7.54
CA PHE A 188 -1.66 4.18 -8.62
C PHE A 188 -0.23 4.18 -8.07
N TYR A 189 0.06 5.01 -7.05
CA TYR A 189 1.41 5.09 -6.51
C TYR A 189 1.79 3.83 -5.73
N SER A 190 0.83 3.21 -5.02
CA SER A 190 1.01 1.89 -4.41
C SER A 190 1.48 0.84 -5.44
N ILE A 191 0.81 0.75 -6.60
CA ILE A 191 1.22 -0.16 -7.68
C ILE A 191 2.57 0.26 -8.28
N LEU A 192 2.84 1.55 -8.43
CA LEU A 192 4.06 2.03 -9.04
C LEU A 192 5.30 1.76 -8.18
N ALA A 193 5.22 1.99 -6.87
CA ALA A 193 6.38 1.98 -5.99
C ALA A 193 6.61 0.64 -5.29
N LEU A 194 5.63 0.16 -4.52
CA LEU A 194 5.87 -0.85 -3.49
C LEU A 194 4.75 -1.89 -3.43
N PRO A 195 5.03 -3.18 -3.72
CA PRO A 195 3.98 -4.20 -3.88
C PRO A 195 3.14 -4.41 -2.63
N HIS A 196 3.71 -4.25 -1.43
CA HIS A 196 2.97 -4.49 -0.18
C HIS A 196 1.83 -3.49 0.05
N PHE A 197 1.95 -2.22 -0.33
CA PHE A 197 0.85 -1.26 -0.24
C PHE A 197 -0.28 -1.63 -1.22
N ALA A 198 0.09 -2.02 -2.45
CA ALA A 198 -0.90 -2.47 -3.43
C ALA A 198 -1.63 -3.75 -2.96
N TRP A 199 -0.91 -4.73 -2.41
CA TRP A 199 -1.51 -5.94 -1.83
C TRP A 199 -2.34 -5.66 -0.58
N SER A 200 -1.93 -4.73 0.27
CA SER A 200 -2.77 -4.27 1.39
C SER A 200 -4.10 -3.68 0.89
N GLY A 201 -4.05 -2.88 -0.18
CA GLY A 201 -5.23 -2.40 -0.89
C GLY A 201 -6.11 -3.53 -1.45
N VAL A 202 -5.52 -4.60 -2.01
CA VAL A 202 -6.25 -5.79 -2.49
C VAL A 202 -7.03 -6.40 -1.33
N PHE A 203 -6.35 -6.66 -0.22
CA PHE A 203 -6.96 -7.28 0.95
C PHE A 203 -8.05 -6.41 1.56
N ALA A 204 -7.86 -5.09 1.64
CA ALA A 204 -8.90 -4.16 2.07
C ALA A 204 -10.11 -4.18 1.13
N ALA A 205 -9.89 -4.06 -0.18
CA ALA A 205 -10.96 -4.04 -1.19
C ALA A 205 -11.74 -5.36 -1.27
N LEU A 206 -11.14 -6.50 -0.88
CA LEU A 206 -11.86 -7.76 -0.70
C LEU A 206 -12.55 -7.85 0.67
N GLY A 207 -11.84 -7.50 1.74
CA GLY A 207 -12.31 -7.62 3.12
C GLY A 207 -13.56 -6.79 3.40
N ILE A 208 -13.62 -5.55 2.90
CA ILE A 208 -14.76 -4.63 3.09
C ILE A 208 -16.09 -5.26 2.61
N PRO A 209 -16.27 -5.55 1.31
CA PRO A 209 -17.54 -6.10 0.82
C PRO A 209 -17.83 -7.49 1.39
N LEU A 210 -16.80 -8.32 1.66
CA LEU A 210 -17.02 -9.63 2.29
C LEU A 210 -17.56 -9.49 3.72
N THR A 211 -16.98 -8.61 4.55
CA THR A 211 -17.47 -8.35 5.91
C THR A 211 -18.88 -7.81 5.90
N LEU A 212 -19.17 -6.79 5.06
CA LEU A 212 -20.50 -6.18 5.03
C LEU A 212 -21.58 -7.17 4.56
N LYS A 213 -21.31 -7.96 3.51
CA LYS A 213 -22.22 -9.02 3.05
C LYS A 213 -22.37 -10.16 4.06
N ALA A 214 -21.30 -10.54 4.76
CA ALA A 214 -21.35 -11.54 5.82
C ALA A 214 -22.29 -11.11 6.94
N ILE A 215 -22.21 -9.84 7.35
CA ILE A 215 -23.08 -9.25 8.39
C ILE A 215 -24.53 -9.19 7.90
N GLU A 216 -24.76 -8.73 6.67
CA GLU A 216 -26.08 -8.62 6.08
C GLU A 216 -26.78 -9.98 5.99
N ARG A 217 -26.08 -11.00 5.50
CA ARG A 217 -26.63 -12.35 5.28
C ARG A 217 -26.56 -13.25 6.51
N GLY A 218 -25.79 -12.88 7.53
CA GLY A 218 -25.46 -13.78 8.64
C GLY A 218 -24.67 -15.01 8.19
N ASP A 219 -23.82 -14.85 7.16
CA ASP A 219 -23.05 -15.94 6.57
C ASP A 219 -21.64 -16.02 7.17
N LEU A 220 -21.41 -17.07 7.97
CA LEU A 220 -20.13 -17.30 8.63
C LEU A 220 -19.01 -17.65 7.65
N ARG A 221 -19.32 -18.20 6.47
CA ARG A 221 -18.29 -18.50 5.45
C ARG A 221 -17.76 -17.21 4.86
N LEU A 222 -18.65 -16.26 4.54
CA LEU A 222 -18.24 -14.92 4.11
C LEU A 222 -17.48 -14.19 5.23
N GLY A 223 -17.89 -14.36 6.49
CA GLY A 223 -17.16 -13.83 7.64
C GLY A 223 -15.75 -14.40 7.76
N ALA A 224 -15.58 -15.71 7.56
CA ALA A 224 -14.28 -16.36 7.56
C ALA A 224 -13.39 -15.90 6.40
N LEU A 225 -13.93 -15.82 5.18
CA LEU A 225 -13.21 -15.30 4.02
C LEU A 225 -12.79 -13.84 4.21
N ALA A 226 -13.66 -13.01 4.79
CA ALA A 226 -13.30 -11.66 5.17
C ALA A 226 -12.14 -11.63 6.17
N GLY A 227 -12.18 -12.51 7.17
CA GLY A 227 -11.10 -12.62 8.14
C GLY A 227 -9.77 -13.10 7.56
N LEU A 228 -9.78 -13.96 6.54
CA LEU A 228 -8.58 -14.31 5.78
C LEU A 228 -8.04 -13.11 5.00
N ALA A 229 -8.91 -12.30 4.39
CA ALA A 229 -8.48 -11.06 3.74
C ALA A 229 -7.86 -10.09 4.75
N TRP A 230 -8.50 -9.88 5.92
CA TRP A 230 -7.97 -9.05 6.98
C TRP A 230 -6.68 -9.59 7.59
N LEU A 231 -6.49 -10.91 7.66
CA LEU A 231 -5.22 -11.53 8.06
C LEU A 231 -4.13 -11.27 7.02
N GLY A 232 -4.46 -11.37 5.73
CA GLY A 232 -3.57 -10.97 4.64
C GLY A 232 -3.12 -9.52 4.79
N GLN A 233 -4.06 -8.60 5.06
CA GLN A 233 -3.72 -7.21 5.32
C GLN A 233 -2.89 -7.04 6.60
N ALA A 234 -3.25 -7.74 7.68
CA ALA A 234 -2.53 -7.68 8.95
C ALA A 234 -1.07 -8.09 8.79
N SER A 235 -0.79 -9.10 7.95
CA SER A 235 0.57 -9.58 7.66
C SER A 235 1.50 -8.50 7.08
N ILE A 236 0.91 -7.45 6.49
CA ILE A 236 1.59 -6.28 5.95
C ILE A 236 1.50 -5.12 6.95
N HIS A 237 0.27 -4.75 7.32
CA HIS A 237 -0.07 -3.62 8.17
C HIS A 237 -1.02 -4.08 9.31
N PRO A 238 -0.47 -4.57 10.43
CA PRO A 238 -1.27 -5.17 11.51
C PRO A 238 -2.27 -4.19 12.14
N GLN A 239 -2.02 -2.88 12.05
CA GLN A 239 -2.89 -1.85 12.57
C GLN A 239 -4.16 -1.62 11.73
N MET A 240 -4.16 -1.95 10.43
CA MET A 240 -5.28 -1.62 9.53
C MET A 240 -6.59 -2.34 9.89
N PRO A 241 -6.61 -3.65 10.19
CA PRO A 241 -7.83 -4.33 10.62
C PRO A 241 -8.41 -3.78 11.93
N ILE A 242 -7.64 -3.09 12.77
CA ILE A 242 -8.14 -2.43 13.99
C ILE A 242 -9.06 -1.26 13.60
N LEU A 243 -8.60 -0.41 12.68
CA LEU A 243 -9.41 0.70 12.15
C LEU A 243 -10.66 0.17 11.43
N MET A 244 -10.51 -0.87 10.60
CA MET A 244 -11.62 -1.48 9.88
C MET A 244 -12.64 -2.11 10.85
N GLY A 245 -12.16 -2.81 11.87
CA GLY A 245 -12.99 -3.39 12.93
C GLY A 245 -13.76 -2.31 13.70
N GLY A 246 -13.12 -1.19 14.04
CA GLY A 246 -13.76 -0.05 14.67
C GLY A 246 -14.85 0.57 13.79
N ALA A 247 -14.58 0.78 12.50
CA ALA A 247 -15.55 1.32 11.55
C ALA A 247 -16.75 0.38 11.34
N VAL A 248 -16.51 -0.92 11.23
CA VAL A 248 -17.57 -1.94 11.14
C VAL A 248 -18.38 -2.01 12.42
N ALA A 249 -17.74 -2.00 13.59
CA ALA A 249 -18.42 -2.01 14.88
C ALA A 249 -19.33 -0.78 15.04
N ALA A 250 -18.83 0.42 14.71
CA ALA A 250 -19.64 1.65 14.71
C ALA A 250 -20.85 1.53 13.78
N ALA A 251 -20.65 1.02 12.55
CA ALA A 251 -21.74 0.80 11.61
C ALA A 251 -22.78 -0.22 12.12
N MET A 252 -22.35 -1.30 12.78
CA MET A 252 -23.23 -2.30 13.38
C MET A 252 -23.98 -1.78 14.60
N LEU A 253 -23.36 -0.94 15.43
CA LEU A 253 -24.01 -0.33 16.59
C LEU A 253 -25.11 0.66 16.18
N LEU A 254 -24.83 1.47 15.14
CA LEU A 254 -25.79 2.43 14.59
C LEU A 254 -26.87 1.77 13.71
N ARG A 255 -26.53 0.68 13.01
CA ARG A 255 -27.44 -0.12 12.17
C ARG A 255 -27.28 -1.60 12.46
N ARG A 256 -27.96 -2.04 13.53
CA ARG A 256 -27.91 -3.41 14.04
C ARG A 256 -28.14 -4.44 12.93
N PRO A 257 -27.30 -5.49 12.85
CA PRO A 257 -27.57 -6.67 12.05
C PRO A 257 -28.96 -7.24 12.35
N ALA A 258 -29.68 -7.69 11.32
CA ALA A 258 -31.02 -8.24 11.46
C ALA A 258 -31.04 -9.56 12.23
N THR A 259 -29.92 -10.29 12.24
CA THR A 259 -29.79 -11.61 12.86
C THR A 259 -28.62 -11.67 13.83
N LYS A 260 -28.71 -12.53 14.85
CA LYS A 260 -27.56 -12.87 15.72
C LYS A 260 -26.37 -13.39 14.92
N ARG A 261 -26.64 -14.16 13.86
CA ARG A 261 -25.59 -14.65 12.95
C ARG A 261 -24.84 -13.52 12.25
N GLY A 262 -25.51 -12.40 11.94
CA GLY A 262 -24.84 -11.20 11.41
C GLY A 262 -23.82 -10.59 12.37
N TRP A 263 -24.13 -10.58 13.68
CA TRP A 263 -23.16 -10.19 14.71
C TRP A 263 -21.96 -11.14 14.77
N VAL A 264 -22.23 -12.45 14.79
CA VAL A 264 -21.17 -13.47 14.82
C VAL A 264 -20.31 -13.40 13.56
N ALA A 265 -20.89 -13.20 12.38
CA ALA A 265 -20.16 -13.10 11.12
C ALA A 265 -19.24 -11.87 11.09
N GLY A 266 -19.72 -10.72 11.58
CA GLY A 266 -18.90 -9.51 11.74
C GLY A 266 -17.77 -9.70 12.74
N ALA A 267 -18.04 -10.32 13.89
CA ALA A 267 -17.03 -10.63 14.89
C ALA A 267 -15.98 -11.63 14.35
N LEU A 268 -16.41 -12.67 13.65
CA LEU A 268 -15.53 -13.68 13.06
C LEU A 268 -14.53 -13.07 12.08
N ALA A 269 -14.96 -12.09 11.27
CA ALA A 269 -14.08 -11.39 10.33
C ALA A 269 -12.88 -10.73 11.01
N PHE A 270 -13.02 -10.24 12.24
CA PHE A 270 -11.91 -9.61 12.97
C PHE A 270 -11.29 -10.53 14.04
N ALA A 271 -11.96 -11.61 14.44
CA ALA A 271 -11.41 -12.62 15.32
C ALA A 271 -10.28 -13.43 14.65
N ILE A 272 -10.35 -13.66 13.34
CA ILE A 272 -9.32 -14.40 12.59
C ILE A 272 -7.96 -13.67 12.55
N PRO A 273 -7.87 -12.36 12.21
CA PRO A 273 -6.59 -11.65 12.27
C PRO A 273 -6.13 -11.32 13.70
N ALA A 274 -7.02 -11.36 14.69
CA ALA A 274 -6.72 -10.91 16.07
C ALA A 274 -5.49 -11.60 16.70
N PRO A 275 -5.27 -12.93 16.60
CA PRO A 275 -4.07 -13.56 17.16
C PRO A 275 -2.78 -13.01 16.59
N TYR A 276 -2.71 -12.75 15.28
CA TYR A 276 -1.53 -12.18 14.65
C TYR A 276 -1.33 -10.70 15.03
N ILE A 277 -2.41 -9.92 15.11
CA ILE A 277 -2.34 -8.53 15.56
C ILE A 277 -1.84 -8.45 17.01
N LEU A 278 -2.34 -9.33 17.88
CA LEU A 278 -1.94 -9.41 19.28
C LEU A 278 -0.47 -9.84 19.40
N TYR A 279 -0.04 -10.83 18.61
CA TYR A 279 1.37 -11.20 18.50
C TYR A 279 2.23 -10.02 18.05
N ALA A 280 1.83 -9.30 16.99
CA ALA A 280 2.57 -8.16 16.48
C ALA A 280 2.70 -7.07 17.56
N TYR A 281 1.62 -6.79 18.30
CA TYR A 281 1.66 -5.88 19.44
C TYR A 281 2.66 -6.32 20.52
N PHE A 282 2.64 -7.61 20.92
CA PHE A 282 3.61 -8.14 21.88
C PHE A 282 5.05 -8.11 21.36
N ALA A 283 5.26 -8.33 20.05
CA ALA A 283 6.57 -8.15 19.43
C ALA A 283 7.01 -6.69 19.50
N PHE A 284 6.13 -5.72 19.26
CA PHE A 284 6.43 -4.29 19.38
C PHE A 284 6.83 -3.86 20.79
N ILE A 285 6.20 -4.42 21.84
CA ILE A 285 6.49 -4.03 23.23
C ILE A 285 7.52 -4.92 23.94
N GLY A 286 7.79 -6.12 23.41
CA GLY A 286 8.61 -7.13 24.09
C GLY A 286 9.87 -7.56 23.34
N ASN A 287 10.00 -7.28 22.04
CA ASN A 287 11.20 -7.59 21.28
C ASN A 287 12.13 -6.36 21.19
N PRO A 288 13.34 -6.40 21.78
CA PRO A 288 14.26 -5.25 21.79
C PRO A 288 14.63 -4.76 20.39
N GLU A 289 14.74 -5.66 19.41
CA GLU A 289 15.11 -5.28 18.05
C GLU A 289 13.96 -4.65 17.28
N VAL A 290 12.73 -5.13 17.49
CA VAL A 290 11.55 -4.47 16.93
C VAL A 290 11.40 -3.06 17.50
N GLN A 291 11.69 -2.86 18.79
CA GLN A 291 11.68 -1.53 19.41
C GLN A 291 12.74 -0.61 18.82
N ARG A 292 13.99 -1.08 18.67
CA ARG A 292 15.08 -0.29 18.06
C ARG A 292 14.79 0.04 16.60
N TRP A 293 14.29 -0.93 15.84
CA TRP A 293 13.87 -0.71 14.46
C TRP A 293 12.77 0.36 14.39
N THR A 294 11.80 0.30 15.30
CA THR A 294 10.71 1.29 15.37
C THR A 294 11.23 2.66 15.79
N PHE A 295 12.17 2.74 16.72
CA PHE A 295 12.80 3.98 17.15
C PHE A 295 13.50 4.73 16.00
N HIS A 296 14.05 4.01 15.02
CA HIS A 296 14.64 4.61 13.82
C HIS A 296 13.61 5.06 12.77
N SER A 297 12.34 4.65 12.90
CA SER A 297 11.25 5.12 12.05
C SER A 297 10.85 6.54 12.47
N LYS A 298 11.54 7.56 11.97
CA LYS A 298 11.26 9.00 12.27
C LYS A 298 10.07 9.59 11.50
N ASN A 299 9.47 8.86 10.54
CA ASN A 299 8.34 9.32 9.70
C ASN A 299 6.96 9.07 10.32
N SER A 300 6.86 9.25 11.63
CA SER A 300 5.81 8.69 12.47
C SER A 300 4.72 9.68 12.90
N LEU A 301 4.96 10.96 12.63
CA LEU A 301 4.01 12.04 12.93
C LEU A 301 2.89 12.11 11.88
N PRO A 302 1.68 12.59 12.26
CA PRO A 302 0.65 12.91 11.29
C PRO A 302 1.23 13.91 10.27
N PRO A 303 0.95 13.72 8.97
CA PRO A 303 1.51 14.61 7.97
C PRO A 303 1.03 16.04 8.18
N GLU A 304 1.87 17.00 7.78
CA GLU A 304 1.50 18.42 7.79
C GLU A 304 0.19 18.62 7.00
N ALA A 305 -0.77 19.32 7.61
CA ALA A 305 -2.17 19.29 7.19
C ALA A 305 -2.39 19.89 5.79
N PHE A 306 -1.64 20.93 5.41
CA PHE A 306 -1.74 21.56 4.11
C PHE A 306 -1.23 20.63 2.99
N SER A 307 -0.07 20.03 3.21
CA SER A 307 0.54 19.04 2.32
C SER A 307 -0.37 17.81 2.17
N PHE A 308 -0.96 17.36 3.29
CA PHE A 308 -1.90 16.25 3.29
C PHE A 308 -3.17 16.58 2.51
N LEU A 309 -3.74 17.77 2.73
CA LEU A 309 -4.90 18.25 2.00
C LEU A 309 -4.64 18.19 0.49
N PHE A 310 -3.54 18.75 0.00
CA PHE A 310 -3.20 18.73 -1.43
C PHE A 310 -2.96 17.31 -1.95
N ALA A 311 -2.34 16.44 -1.16
CA ALA A 311 -2.05 15.07 -1.55
C ALA A 311 -3.31 14.21 -1.77
N ILE A 312 -4.43 14.55 -1.12
CA ILE A 312 -5.72 13.85 -1.32
C ILE A 312 -6.84 14.77 -1.84
N ALA A 313 -6.52 16.02 -2.22
CA ALA A 313 -7.54 17.03 -2.50
C ALA A 313 -8.53 16.61 -3.59
N PRO A 314 -8.11 16.03 -4.73
CA PRO A 314 -9.07 15.62 -5.75
C PRO A 314 -10.10 14.62 -5.21
N GLN A 315 -9.66 13.65 -4.42
CA GLN A 315 -10.51 12.61 -3.85
C GLN A 315 -11.36 13.18 -2.71
N LEU A 316 -10.74 13.95 -1.80
CA LEU A 316 -11.39 14.52 -0.63
C LEU A 316 -12.47 15.54 -1.00
N LEU A 317 -12.19 16.48 -1.91
CA LEU A 317 -13.13 17.54 -2.26
C LEU A 317 -14.42 16.97 -2.86
N LEU A 318 -14.32 15.97 -3.74
CA LEU A 318 -15.51 15.27 -4.24
C LEU A 318 -16.19 14.43 -3.15
N ALA A 319 -15.43 13.75 -2.29
CA ALA A 319 -15.98 12.96 -1.20
C ALA A 319 -16.83 13.83 -0.25
N LEU A 320 -16.35 15.02 0.10
CA LEU A 320 -17.07 15.99 0.95
C LEU A 320 -18.45 16.35 0.37
N VAL A 321 -18.58 16.43 -0.95
CA VAL A 321 -19.86 16.68 -1.62
C VAL A 321 -20.82 15.47 -1.48
N GLY A 322 -20.29 14.25 -1.44
CA GLY A 322 -21.07 13.02 -1.28
C GLY A 322 -21.48 12.69 0.16
N ILE A 323 -20.74 13.18 1.17
CA ILE A 323 -20.98 12.90 2.59
C ILE A 323 -22.39 13.29 3.06
N PRO A 324 -22.96 14.47 2.72
CA PRO A 324 -24.32 14.83 3.13
C PRO A 324 -25.38 13.82 2.67
N GLY A 325 -25.24 13.25 1.46
CA GLY A 325 -26.14 12.20 0.96
C GLY A 325 -26.04 10.92 1.78
N ALA A 326 -24.81 10.50 2.09
CA ALA A 326 -24.54 9.33 2.93
C ALA A 326 -25.08 9.50 4.37
N LEU A 327 -24.91 10.68 4.97
CA LEU A 327 -25.43 11.02 6.30
C LEU A 327 -26.97 11.05 6.37
N ARG A 328 -27.65 11.31 5.24
CA ARG A 328 -29.12 11.26 5.15
C ARG A 328 -29.63 9.82 4.99
N ARG A 329 -29.00 9.02 4.11
CA ARG A 329 -29.39 7.63 3.87
C ARG A 329 -29.15 6.74 5.09
N ARG A 330 -28.01 6.92 5.77
CA ARG A 330 -27.60 6.14 6.96
C ARG A 330 -27.74 4.62 6.74
N SER A 331 -27.39 4.14 5.54
CA SER A 331 -27.20 2.71 5.30
C SER A 331 -26.00 2.21 6.10
N ARG A 332 -25.87 0.89 6.32
CA ARG A 332 -24.71 0.35 7.06
C ARG A 332 -23.42 0.65 6.31
N GLU A 333 -23.48 0.59 4.99
CA GLU A 333 -22.43 0.89 4.04
C GLU A 333 -22.02 2.37 4.14
N ASP A 334 -22.98 3.31 4.14
CA ASP A 334 -22.72 4.74 4.33
C ASP A 334 -22.05 5.01 5.68
N LEU A 335 -22.57 4.41 6.75
CA LEU A 335 -22.07 4.59 8.11
C LEU A 335 -20.67 4.00 8.27
N PHE A 336 -20.37 2.86 7.63
CA PHE A 336 -19.03 2.29 7.60
C PHE A 336 -18.02 3.24 6.97
N LEU A 337 -18.33 3.79 5.78
CA LEU A 337 -17.44 4.72 5.09
C LEU A 337 -17.20 6.00 5.91
N ILE A 338 -18.25 6.55 6.52
CA ILE A 338 -18.15 7.74 7.36
C ILE A 338 -17.38 7.43 8.65
N ALA A 339 -17.67 6.31 9.31
CA ALA A 339 -16.98 5.90 10.52
C ALA A 339 -15.49 5.66 10.25
N TRP A 340 -15.12 5.07 9.11
CA TRP A 340 -13.72 4.96 8.71
C TRP A 340 -13.06 6.34 8.63
N LEU A 341 -13.62 7.28 7.87
CA LEU A 341 -13.03 8.62 7.75
C LEU A 341 -12.92 9.35 9.09
N VAL A 342 -13.95 9.26 9.93
CA VAL A 342 -13.96 9.90 11.27
C VAL A 342 -12.95 9.25 12.21
N LEU A 343 -12.89 7.92 12.26
CA LEU A 343 -11.92 7.20 13.10
C LEU A 343 -10.49 7.45 12.63
N LEU A 344 -10.25 7.49 11.32
CA LEU A 344 -8.95 7.84 10.78
C LEU A 344 -8.54 9.26 11.17
N ALA A 345 -9.44 10.25 11.01
CA ALA A 345 -9.16 11.61 11.46
C ALA A 345 -8.89 11.69 12.98
N ALA A 346 -9.65 10.94 13.78
CA ALA A 346 -9.42 10.84 15.22
C ALA A 346 -8.04 10.23 15.55
N ILE A 347 -7.64 9.16 14.86
CA ILE A 347 -6.33 8.53 15.05
C ILE A 347 -5.18 9.45 14.61
N LEU A 348 -5.37 10.22 13.55
CA LEU A 348 -4.33 11.14 13.08
C LEU A 348 -4.13 12.31 14.05
N TYR A 349 -5.22 12.94 14.50
CA TYR A 349 -5.15 14.24 15.16
C TYR A 349 -5.41 14.24 16.67
N LEU A 350 -6.11 13.24 17.23
CA LEU A 350 -6.36 13.17 18.67
C LEU A 350 -5.24 12.40 19.39
N PRO A 351 -4.95 12.71 20.66
CA PRO A 351 -4.05 11.90 21.49
C PRO A 351 -4.59 10.47 21.60
N ASN A 352 -3.78 9.49 21.20
CA ASN A 352 -4.19 8.08 21.20
C ASN A 352 -2.95 7.16 21.25
N PRO A 353 -3.11 5.87 21.63
CA PRO A 353 -2.00 4.95 21.83
C PRO A 353 -1.33 4.48 20.54
N ALA A 354 -1.84 4.85 19.35
CA ALA A 354 -1.16 4.54 18.11
C ALA A 354 0.21 5.22 18.02
N GLY A 355 0.45 6.30 18.79
CA GLY A 355 1.75 6.93 18.91
C GLY A 355 2.35 7.27 17.55
N ASP A 356 3.42 6.55 17.20
CA ASP A 356 4.19 6.69 15.97
C ASP A 356 3.61 5.97 14.74
N LEU A 357 2.54 5.17 14.92
CA LEU A 357 1.90 4.40 13.85
C LEU A 357 0.80 5.17 13.14
N ARG A 358 0.49 6.42 13.53
CA ARG A 358 -0.67 7.19 13.03
C ARG A 358 -0.70 7.31 11.51
N ARG A 359 0.43 7.67 10.90
CA ARG A 359 0.55 7.76 9.43
C ARG A 359 0.19 6.42 8.75
N ARG A 360 0.53 5.29 9.37
CA ARG A 360 0.33 3.96 8.79
C ARG A 360 -1.15 3.52 8.76
N PHE A 361 -2.06 4.34 9.28
CA PHE A 361 -3.52 4.14 9.13
C PHE A 361 -4.10 4.76 7.84
N LEU A 362 -3.30 5.51 7.07
CA LEU A 362 -3.72 6.13 5.81
C LEU A 362 -3.86 5.14 4.65
N ASP A 363 -3.38 3.91 4.83
CA ASP A 363 -3.38 2.91 3.80
C ASP A 363 -4.80 2.56 3.32
N GLY A 364 -5.02 2.58 2.00
CA GLY A 364 -6.32 2.34 1.40
C GLY A 364 -7.33 3.48 1.53
N LEU A 365 -6.96 4.66 2.07
CA LEU A 365 -7.85 5.84 2.22
C LEU A 365 -8.53 6.25 0.91
N TYR A 366 -7.88 6.01 -0.23
CA TYR A 366 -8.47 6.30 -1.54
C TYR A 366 -9.79 5.56 -1.78
N ILE A 367 -10.01 4.36 -1.19
CA ILE A 367 -11.23 3.55 -1.39
C ILE A 367 -12.50 4.29 -0.93
N PRO A 368 -12.63 4.72 0.34
CA PRO A 368 -13.83 5.42 0.79
C PRO A 368 -13.98 6.78 0.11
N LEU A 369 -12.87 7.47 -0.19
CA LEU A 369 -12.92 8.77 -0.84
C LEU A 369 -13.46 8.70 -2.27
N VAL A 370 -13.03 7.75 -3.10
CA VAL A 370 -13.57 7.64 -4.47
C VAL A 370 -15.02 7.16 -4.51
N ILE A 371 -15.45 6.33 -3.55
CA ILE A 371 -16.85 5.88 -3.45
C ILE A 371 -17.76 7.05 -3.08
N LEU A 372 -17.39 7.81 -2.05
CA LEU A 372 -18.13 9.03 -1.67
C LEU A 372 -18.01 10.10 -2.74
N GLY A 373 -16.86 10.22 -3.40
CA GLY A 373 -16.62 11.16 -4.50
C GLY A 373 -17.48 10.87 -5.72
N ALA A 374 -17.67 9.60 -6.07
CA ALA A 374 -18.58 9.20 -7.14
C ALA A 374 -20.03 9.54 -6.80
N ARG A 375 -20.44 9.37 -5.55
CA ARG A 375 -21.77 9.82 -5.08
C ARG A 375 -21.90 11.33 -5.14
N GLY A 376 -20.89 12.08 -4.69
CA GLY A 376 -20.86 13.54 -4.83
C GLY A 376 -20.99 13.99 -6.29
N MET A 377 -20.24 13.37 -7.18
CA MET A 377 -20.30 13.65 -8.62
C MET A 377 -21.69 13.33 -9.20
N PHE A 378 -22.18 12.10 -9.04
CA PHE A 378 -23.37 11.63 -9.75
C PHE A 378 -24.70 11.98 -9.09
N GLU A 379 -24.75 12.12 -7.76
CA GLU A 379 -25.98 12.42 -7.02
C GLU A 379 -26.16 13.91 -6.75
N VAL A 380 -25.08 14.70 -6.78
CA VAL A 380 -25.12 16.13 -6.41
C VAL A 380 -24.69 17.02 -7.58
N ILE A 381 -23.51 16.80 -8.16
CA ILE A 381 -22.97 17.71 -9.18
C ILE A 381 -23.71 17.53 -10.51
N LEU A 382 -23.69 16.34 -11.09
CA LEU A 382 -24.25 16.08 -12.43
C LEU A 382 -25.75 16.41 -12.59
N PRO A 383 -26.63 16.17 -11.60
CA PRO A 383 -28.05 16.52 -11.72
C PRO A 383 -28.30 18.03 -11.89
N ARG A 384 -27.36 18.88 -11.48
CA ARG A 384 -27.45 20.35 -11.65
C ARG A 384 -27.04 20.82 -13.04
N ILE A 385 -26.48 19.93 -13.87
CA ILE A 385 -25.92 20.26 -15.17
C ILE A 385 -26.93 19.96 -16.26
N ARG A 386 -27.38 21.00 -16.98
CA ARG A 386 -28.42 20.87 -18.02
C ARG A 386 -27.92 20.17 -19.29
N SER A 387 -26.66 20.40 -19.68
CA SER A 387 -26.10 19.85 -20.91
C SER A 387 -25.79 18.35 -20.79
N ALA A 388 -26.40 17.53 -21.66
CA ALA A 388 -26.14 16.09 -21.71
C ALA A 388 -24.68 15.77 -22.07
N ARG A 389 -24.05 16.60 -22.92
CA ARG A 389 -22.63 16.47 -23.26
C ARG A 389 -21.76 16.76 -22.04
N ALA A 390 -22.03 17.84 -21.32
CA ALA A 390 -21.29 18.19 -20.10
C ALA A 390 -21.42 17.09 -19.03
N ARG A 391 -22.62 16.52 -18.85
CA ARG A 391 -22.84 15.40 -17.93
C ARG A 391 -22.01 14.16 -18.23
N ARG A 392 -21.69 13.91 -19.50
CA ARG A 392 -20.83 12.80 -19.93
C ARG A 392 -19.34 13.10 -19.78
N LEU A 393 -18.92 14.34 -20.05
CA LEU A 393 -17.51 14.73 -20.07
C LEU A 393 -16.94 15.03 -18.67
N ILE A 394 -17.69 15.76 -17.83
CA ILE A 394 -17.19 16.28 -16.56
C ILE A 394 -16.56 15.21 -15.64
N PRO A 395 -17.18 14.03 -15.43
CA PRO A 395 -16.59 13.00 -14.57
C PRO A 395 -15.21 12.56 -15.08
N PHE A 396 -15.09 12.28 -16.38
CA PHE A 396 -13.83 11.78 -16.94
C PHE A 396 -12.80 12.89 -17.18
N SER A 397 -13.21 14.13 -17.40
CA SER A 397 -12.32 15.30 -17.35
C SER A 397 -11.73 15.47 -15.94
N TYR A 398 -12.52 15.21 -14.89
CA TYR A 398 -12.02 15.23 -13.51
C TYR A 398 -11.01 14.12 -13.25
N VAL A 399 -11.27 12.90 -13.72
CA VAL A 399 -10.30 11.79 -13.64
C VAL A 399 -9.01 12.15 -14.38
N ALA A 400 -9.11 12.71 -15.58
CA ALA A 400 -7.94 13.14 -16.35
C ALA A 400 -7.12 14.20 -15.60
N PHE A 401 -7.78 15.18 -14.97
CA PHE A 401 -7.14 16.17 -14.11
C PHE A 401 -6.43 15.50 -12.91
N ALA A 402 -7.10 14.61 -12.19
CA ALA A 402 -6.49 13.91 -11.07
C ALA A 402 -5.35 12.95 -11.47
N ALA A 403 -5.33 12.49 -12.72
CA ALA A 403 -4.30 11.60 -13.26
C ALA A 403 -3.00 12.32 -13.66
N VAL A 404 -2.96 13.66 -13.67
CA VAL A 404 -1.76 14.43 -14.02
C VAL A 404 -0.57 14.05 -13.12
N GLY A 405 -0.79 13.95 -11.81
CA GLY A 405 0.26 13.52 -10.87
C GLY A 405 0.75 12.10 -11.16
N SER A 406 -0.16 11.18 -11.48
CA SER A 406 0.18 9.79 -11.86
C SER A 406 1.04 9.73 -13.13
N ALA A 407 0.71 10.55 -14.13
CA ALA A 407 1.50 10.67 -15.34
C ALA A 407 2.90 11.24 -15.05
N PHE A 408 2.99 12.27 -14.21
CA PHE A 408 4.27 12.82 -13.76
C PHE A 408 5.12 11.76 -13.07
N LEU A 409 4.54 10.97 -12.16
CA LEU A 409 5.26 9.89 -11.50
C LEU A 409 5.82 8.93 -12.55
N VAL A 410 5.09 8.47 -13.55
CA VAL A 410 5.67 7.55 -14.57
C VAL A 410 6.79 8.19 -15.39
N ILE A 411 6.64 9.46 -15.79
CA ILE A 411 7.55 10.13 -16.73
C ILE A 411 8.84 10.59 -16.04
N ALA A 412 8.75 11.16 -14.82
CA ALA A 412 9.88 11.78 -14.15
C ALA A 412 11.11 10.85 -13.97
N PRO A 413 10.97 9.58 -13.55
CA PRO A 413 12.08 8.61 -13.50
C PRO A 413 12.79 8.43 -14.83
N MET A 414 12.06 8.45 -15.94
CA MET A 414 12.63 8.25 -17.27
C MET A 414 13.49 9.44 -17.70
N LEU A 415 13.21 10.64 -17.18
CA LEU A 415 14.00 11.84 -17.45
C LEU A 415 15.33 11.83 -16.68
N VAL A 416 15.38 11.19 -15.50
CA VAL A 416 16.55 11.18 -14.61
C VAL A 416 17.28 9.84 -14.58
N ALA A 417 16.82 8.81 -15.31
CA ALA A 417 17.39 7.46 -15.23
C ALA A 417 18.87 7.38 -15.63
N THR A 418 19.36 8.34 -16.41
CA THR A 418 20.76 8.43 -16.82
C THR A 418 21.63 9.20 -15.83
N GLU A 419 21.04 9.80 -14.79
CA GLU A 419 21.77 10.56 -13.78
C GLU A 419 22.22 9.65 -12.62
N PRO A 420 23.54 9.52 -12.38
CA PRO A 420 24.04 8.72 -11.27
C PRO A 420 23.55 9.24 -9.92
N GLN A 421 22.82 8.40 -9.18
CA GLN A 421 22.39 8.70 -7.82
C GLN A 421 23.47 8.35 -6.78
N TYR A 422 24.22 7.27 -7.01
CA TYR A 422 25.31 6.83 -6.14
C TYR A 422 26.52 6.43 -6.98
N VAL A 423 27.69 6.91 -6.58
CA VAL A 423 28.97 6.49 -7.15
C VAL A 423 29.75 5.79 -6.04
N MET A 424 29.84 4.47 -6.12
CA MET A 424 30.80 3.72 -5.30
C MET A 424 32.12 3.64 -6.04
N SER A 425 33.13 4.33 -5.54
CA SER A 425 34.51 4.18 -6.02
C SER A 425 34.91 2.71 -5.90
N ARG A 426 35.28 2.05 -7.01
CA ARG A 426 35.91 0.73 -6.92
C ARG A 426 37.11 0.85 -5.96
N PRO A 427 37.24 -0.01 -4.94
CA PRO A 427 38.49 -0.12 -4.22
C PRO A 427 39.57 -0.42 -5.25
N TYR A 428 40.64 0.38 -5.23
CA TYR A 428 41.79 0.23 -6.12
C TYR A 428 42.34 -1.19 -5.94
N THR A 429 42.00 -2.09 -6.86
CA THR A 429 42.53 -3.46 -6.87
C THR A 429 43.91 -3.39 -7.53
N THR A 430 44.90 -2.87 -6.80
CA THR A 430 46.31 -3.09 -7.14
C THR A 430 46.67 -4.52 -6.77
N THR A 431 46.24 -5.47 -7.59
CA THR A 431 46.79 -6.82 -7.61
C THR A 431 48.17 -6.79 -8.27
N ARG A 432 49.11 -6.00 -7.75
CA ARG A 432 50.54 -6.23 -7.99
C ARG A 432 50.96 -7.23 -6.92
N ARG A 433 50.85 -8.51 -7.27
CA ARG A 433 51.32 -9.66 -6.50
C ARG A 433 52.85 -9.56 -6.31
N ARG A 434 53.33 -8.64 -5.46
CA ARG A 434 54.70 -8.66 -4.96
C ARG A 434 54.75 -9.78 -3.94
N ARG A 435 55.25 -10.94 -4.37
CA ARG A 435 55.77 -11.99 -3.48
C ARG A 435 56.80 -11.33 -2.55
N ARG A 436 56.38 -10.85 -1.39
CA ARG A 436 57.29 -10.67 -0.25
C ARG A 436 57.33 -12.04 0.44
N ARG A 437 58.43 -12.76 0.18
CA ARG A 437 58.86 -13.90 0.98
C ARG A 437 58.85 -13.45 2.44
N TRP A 438 57.99 -14.04 3.26
CA TRP A 438 58.19 -14.05 4.69
C TRP A 438 59.29 -15.08 4.96
N ALA A 439 60.52 -14.59 5.16
CA ALA A 439 61.56 -15.37 5.79
C ALA A 439 61.41 -15.16 7.29
N CYS A 440 60.99 -16.21 7.98
CA CYS A 440 61.16 -16.32 9.42
C CYS A 440 62.66 -16.43 9.73
N SER A 441 63.14 -15.65 10.71
CA SER A 441 64.21 -16.10 11.61
C SER A 441 64.09 -15.37 12.96
N PRO A 442 64.43 -16.00 14.10
CA PRO A 442 63.98 -15.61 15.44
C PRO A 442 65.05 -14.91 16.30
N GLY A 443 64.59 -14.32 17.41
CA GLY A 443 65.39 -13.72 18.50
C GLY A 443 65.22 -12.20 18.57
N SER A 444 64.99 -11.52 19.68
CA SER A 444 64.76 -11.78 21.12
C SER A 444 64.44 -10.40 21.76
N PRO A 445 63.96 -10.28 23.02
CA PRO A 445 63.12 -9.17 23.47
C PRO A 445 63.88 -8.05 24.22
N THR A 446 63.42 -6.81 24.13
CA THR A 446 63.72 -5.75 25.11
C THR A 446 62.56 -4.75 25.29
N SER A 447 62.16 -4.60 26.55
CA SER A 447 61.42 -3.53 27.26
C SER A 447 61.70 -2.08 26.75
N SER A 448 60.88 -1.03 26.91
CA SER A 448 59.91 -0.60 27.94
C SER A 448 59.03 0.58 27.39
N PRO A 449 58.06 1.14 28.15
CA PRO A 449 56.92 1.92 27.62
C PRO A 449 57.11 3.45 27.68
N SER A 450 56.43 4.19 26.79
CA SER A 450 56.22 5.63 26.95
C SER A 450 54.78 6.06 26.69
N THR A 451 54.16 6.52 27.76
CA THR A 451 52.90 7.26 27.92
C THR A 451 52.82 8.51 27.05
N ARG A 452 51.67 8.75 26.39
CA ARG A 452 51.21 10.12 26.09
C ARG A 452 49.68 10.25 26.24
N ARG A 453 49.31 11.18 27.13
CA ARG A 453 47.97 11.72 27.37
C ARG A 453 47.42 12.38 26.12
N ILE A 454 46.10 12.27 25.92
CA ILE A 454 45.32 13.22 25.13
C ILE A 454 44.39 13.95 26.10
N THR A 455 44.54 15.26 26.14
CA THR A 455 43.74 16.23 26.89
C THR A 455 42.47 16.59 26.15
N SER A 456 41.39 16.75 26.91
CA SER A 456 40.12 17.39 26.58
C SER A 456 40.30 18.87 26.18
N GLY A 457 39.48 19.33 25.25
CA GLY A 457 39.24 20.75 24.96
C GLY A 457 37.77 20.96 24.62
N MET A 458 37.14 21.84 25.39
CA MET A 458 35.74 22.31 25.45
C MET A 458 34.96 22.39 24.14
#